data_AF-A0AAW0QAZ4-F1
#
_entry.id   AF-A0AAW0QAZ4-F1
#
_cell.length_a   1.000
_cell.length_b   1.000
_cell.length_c   1.000
_cell.angle_alpha   90.00
_cell.angle_beta   90.00
_cell.angle_gamma   90.00
#
_symmetry.space_group_name_H-M   'P 1'
#
loop_
_entity.id
_entity.type
_entity.pdbx_description
1 polymer ?
#
loop_
_entity_poly.entity_id
_entity_poly.type
_entity_poly.pdbx_seq_one_letter_code
_entity_poly.pdbx_strand_id
1 'polypeptide(L)'
;MAEAVGTALAVVGVLGQIFDGCVKAYGHFTTAAQFAEQSRGMACKLRIEEMRLVVWGRAWGVTEGRLEAHLMDAYGGGTSPTTATTRAAAAGPGLLGGEGPGGVMMRSLAVQILSELHRTITEGQKLRERYGLEDQGAENGGSGDNNSGSKKGREVLIRWSSGQAATGSSEKGPAAAIGAGARSSRYVRDGCPRKADTKISTHPSGYNDSLEQLFPASRIPAIQRTWVAELLQSAKRDVEQLSLLENASDAVYPKLNASASLKRLRINLDNEPHGKSAFKPTFAFKVARSTLTVSDRDSKRSEGLYQSNDNSDKSGSSVLIEWVDYDREDLDEKFVHLRRLDQLSRMMASATDRHPDLHTIDCLGYTDDTANSRYGLVYKAPETPAAAVATTTCGRATTLHALISSNDLKTPDLNERIRLAQTLAVALWSLHSLDWLHKSLCSNNILFFPSPKAEDTTVATVLIPDISSPYLVGFDASRPDMDTDMSVASKNPSILDLHRHPKSLSGLSRRPYCKSYDVYSLGLVLLEIGLWKSLQTYYKPHYSAERWRDRVVLPVLVPGLGNRTGRVYREVVERCLSAEDDISGEEAGQLMESVVAALESIHV
;
A
#
# COMPACT_ATOMS: atom_id res chain seq x y z
N MET A 1 -5.08 21.46 0.76
CA MET A 1 -4.87 21.88 2.16
C MET A 1 -3.46 21.48 2.53
N ALA A 2 -2.55 22.46 2.56
CA ALA A 2 -1.33 22.38 3.35
C ALA A 2 -1.72 22.85 4.75
N GLU A 3 -2.27 21.96 5.58
CA GLU A 3 -2.21 22.22 7.01
C GLU A 3 -0.80 21.86 7.44
N ALA A 4 -0.08 22.89 7.85
CA ALA A 4 1.22 22.77 8.49
C ALA A 4 1.10 21.75 9.62
N VAL A 5 1.88 20.67 9.54
CA VAL A 5 2.17 19.81 10.67
C VAL A 5 3.01 20.65 11.64
N GLY A 6 2.32 21.48 12.42
CA GLY A 6 2.85 22.15 13.59
C GLY A 6 2.87 21.16 14.75
N THR A 7 3.77 20.18 14.70
CA THR A 7 4.03 19.32 15.86
C THR A 7 4.96 20.06 16.83
N ALA A 8 4.47 20.24 18.06
CA ALA A 8 5.23 20.74 19.18
C ALA A 8 6.54 19.94 19.34
N LEU A 9 7.67 20.58 19.10
CA LEU A 9 8.99 19.98 19.25
C LEU A 9 9.31 19.86 20.74
N ALA A 10 9.20 18.65 21.30
CA ALA A 10 10.04 18.26 22.44
C ALA A 10 11.51 18.46 22.05
N VAL A 11 12.45 18.58 23.00
CA VAL A 11 13.87 18.91 22.71
C VAL A 11 14.48 17.89 21.74
N VAL A 12 14.42 18.18 20.44
CA VAL A 12 14.92 17.30 19.39
C VAL A 12 16.42 17.56 19.26
N GLY A 13 17.24 16.51 19.36
CA GLY A 13 18.68 16.61 19.15
C GLY A 13 19.04 17.15 17.75
N VAL A 14 20.33 17.47 17.54
CA VAL A 14 20.86 18.12 16.32
C VAL A 14 20.31 17.52 15.02
N LEU A 15 20.25 16.19 14.91
CA LEU A 15 19.74 15.52 13.70
C LEU A 15 18.29 15.90 13.39
N GLY A 16 17.41 15.93 14.39
CA GLY A 16 16.01 16.22 14.12
C GLY A 16 15.75 17.71 13.86
N GLN A 17 16.61 18.61 14.32
CA GLN A 17 16.61 20.01 13.86
C GLN A 17 17.00 20.13 12.39
N ILE A 18 18.01 19.38 11.94
CA ILE A 18 18.42 19.36 10.51
C ILE A 18 17.30 18.74 9.66
N PHE A 19 16.70 17.65 10.13
CA PHE A 19 15.55 17.00 9.49
C PHE A 19 14.37 17.98 9.32
N ASP A 20 13.96 18.64 10.40
CA ASP A 20 12.89 19.66 10.38
C ASP A 20 13.24 20.81 9.41
N GLY A 21 14.50 21.25 9.40
CA GLY A 21 15.01 22.22 8.44
C GLY A 21 14.89 21.76 6.98
N CYS A 22 15.16 20.48 6.68
CA CYS A 22 14.99 19.92 5.34
C CYS A 22 13.52 19.87 4.92
N VAL A 23 12.62 19.38 5.79
CA VAL A 23 11.18 19.30 5.51
C VAL A 23 10.59 20.68 5.25
N LYS A 24 10.91 21.68 6.10
CA LYS A 24 10.47 23.07 5.90
C LYS A 24 10.99 23.65 4.59
N ALA A 25 12.24 23.35 4.23
CA ALA A 25 12.82 23.84 2.99
C ALA A 25 12.07 23.28 1.76
N TYR A 26 11.75 21.99 1.73
CA TYR A 26 10.88 21.41 0.70
C TYR A 26 9.51 22.10 0.64
N GLY A 27 8.85 22.28 1.79
CA GLY A 27 7.53 22.91 1.87
C GLY A 27 7.50 24.33 1.26
N HIS A 28 8.56 25.12 1.46
CA HIS A 28 8.67 26.44 0.84
C HIS A 28 8.77 26.37 -0.69
N PHE A 29 9.57 25.44 -1.24
CA PHE A 29 9.70 25.28 -2.70
C PHE A 29 8.42 24.75 -3.32
N THR A 30 7.76 23.76 -2.70
CA THR A 30 6.49 23.22 -3.18
C THR A 30 5.43 24.32 -3.23
N THR A 31 5.35 25.17 -2.20
CA THR A 31 4.40 26.29 -2.16
C THR A 31 4.73 27.35 -3.22
N ALA A 32 6.00 27.71 -3.38
CA ALA A 32 6.44 28.69 -4.39
C ALA A 32 6.15 28.19 -5.83
N ALA A 33 6.41 26.92 -6.11
CA ALA A 33 6.21 26.31 -7.43
C ALA A 33 4.74 26.07 -7.80
N GLN A 34 3.80 26.18 -6.84
CA GLN A 34 2.36 26.16 -7.13
C GLN A 34 1.86 27.46 -7.77
N PHE A 35 2.59 28.58 -7.64
CA PHE A 35 2.16 29.87 -8.17
C PHE A 35 2.46 30.05 -9.67
N ALA A 36 3.30 29.22 -10.27
CA ALA A 36 3.53 29.20 -11.71
C ALA A 36 2.93 27.93 -12.34
N GLU A 37 2.02 28.11 -13.29
CA GLU A 37 1.29 27.01 -13.95
C GLU A 37 2.23 26.03 -14.67
N GLN A 38 3.35 26.54 -15.20
CA GLN A 38 4.38 25.74 -15.87
C GLN A 38 5.26 24.93 -14.90
N SER A 39 5.26 25.23 -13.60
CA SER A 39 6.09 24.54 -12.59
C SER A 39 5.33 23.48 -11.78
N ARG A 40 4.05 23.21 -12.07
CA ARG A 40 3.24 22.24 -11.33
C ARG A 40 3.81 20.81 -11.35
N GLY A 41 4.37 20.38 -12.48
CA GLY A 41 5.06 19.10 -12.58
C GLY A 41 6.33 19.02 -11.70
N MET A 42 7.07 20.12 -11.60
CA MET A 42 8.23 20.23 -10.71
C MET A 42 7.81 20.20 -9.24
N ALA A 43 6.78 20.96 -8.88
CA ALA A 43 6.21 20.97 -7.54
C ALA A 43 5.79 19.55 -7.11
N CYS A 44 5.21 18.77 -8.03
CA CYS A 44 4.83 17.39 -7.77
C CYS A 44 6.05 16.49 -7.51
N LYS A 45 7.13 16.60 -8.30
CA LYS A 45 8.39 15.87 -8.06
C LYS A 45 9.00 16.20 -6.70
N LEU A 46 9.03 17.48 -6.33
CA LEU A 46 9.50 17.90 -5.00
C LEU A 46 8.61 17.37 -3.88
N ARG A 47 7.29 17.32 -4.10
CA ARG A 47 6.33 16.75 -3.14
C ARG A 47 6.55 15.25 -2.91
N ILE A 48 6.93 14.50 -3.95
CA ILE A 48 7.32 13.08 -3.80
C ILE A 48 8.53 12.97 -2.87
N GLU A 49 9.59 13.75 -3.12
CA GLU A 49 10.82 13.72 -2.28
C GLU A 49 10.58 14.20 -0.85
N GLU A 50 9.72 15.20 -0.67
CA GLU A 50 9.28 15.66 0.65
C GLU A 50 8.59 14.53 1.40
N MET A 51 7.66 13.81 0.75
CA MET A 51 6.94 12.71 1.40
C MET A 51 7.89 11.57 1.78
N ARG A 52 8.82 11.19 0.90
CA ARG A 52 9.84 10.18 1.20
C ARG A 52 10.64 10.53 2.44
N LEU A 53 11.07 11.78 2.56
CA LEU A 53 11.80 12.26 3.72
C LEU A 53 10.93 12.23 4.99
N VAL A 54 9.69 12.71 4.92
CA VAL A 54 8.76 12.75 6.06
C VAL A 54 8.49 11.34 6.60
N VAL A 55 8.20 10.38 5.72
CA VAL A 55 7.95 8.99 6.09
C VAL A 55 9.22 8.34 6.66
N TRP A 56 10.39 8.59 6.07
CA TRP A 56 11.68 8.13 6.60
C TRP A 56 11.89 8.62 8.05
N GLY A 57 11.67 9.90 8.31
CA GLY A 57 11.84 10.49 9.64
C GLY A 57 10.87 9.93 10.66
N ARG A 58 9.61 9.69 10.26
CA ARG A 58 8.59 9.06 11.10
C ARG A 58 8.94 7.60 11.42
N ALA A 59 9.34 6.82 10.42
CA ALA A 59 9.66 5.39 10.56
C ALA A 59 10.89 5.16 11.45
N TRP A 60 11.88 6.07 11.42
CA TRP A 60 13.00 6.07 12.36
C TRP A 60 12.66 6.71 13.72
N GLY A 61 11.48 7.31 13.90
CA GLY A 61 11.11 8.01 15.13
C GLY A 61 11.93 9.28 15.37
N VAL A 62 12.45 9.91 14.32
CA VAL A 62 13.21 11.18 14.39
C VAL A 62 12.35 12.29 14.99
N THR A 63 11.08 12.35 14.57
CA THR A 63 10.08 13.32 15.06
C THR A 63 9.74 13.12 16.54
N GLU A 64 9.95 11.93 17.06
CA GLU A 64 9.61 11.53 18.44
C GLU A 64 10.86 11.44 19.33
N GLY A 65 12.05 11.74 18.80
CA GLY A 65 13.31 11.57 19.52
C GLY A 65 13.71 10.11 19.78
N ARG A 66 13.12 9.14 19.07
CA ARG A 66 13.33 7.70 19.23
C ARG A 66 14.35 7.08 18.26
N LEU A 67 15.03 7.90 17.45
CA LEU A 67 16.01 7.43 16.46
C LEU A 67 17.05 6.46 17.05
N GLU A 68 17.69 6.82 18.17
CA GLU A 68 18.72 5.97 18.77
C GLU A 68 18.16 4.62 19.21
N ALA A 69 16.98 4.60 19.82
CA ALA A 69 16.34 3.37 20.25
C ALA A 69 16.06 2.44 19.07
N HIS A 70 15.57 2.99 17.95
CA HIS A 70 15.31 2.21 16.74
C HIS A 70 16.58 1.74 16.03
N LEU A 71 17.65 2.55 16.02
CA LEU A 71 18.95 2.12 15.47
C LEU A 71 19.58 1.00 16.29
N MET A 72 19.45 1.04 17.62
CA MET A 72 19.90 -0.03 18.51
C MET A 72 19.08 -1.31 18.33
N ASP A 73 17.76 -1.21 18.16
CA ASP A 73 16.94 -2.39 17.87
C ASP A 73 17.29 -3.00 16.50
N ALA A 74 17.52 -2.17 15.49
CA ALA A 74 17.83 -2.62 14.13
C ALA A 74 19.26 -3.20 13.97
N TYR A 75 20.25 -2.63 14.67
CA TYR A 75 21.68 -2.90 14.41
C TYR A 75 22.52 -3.20 15.66
N GLY A 76 21.93 -3.17 16.85
CA GLY A 76 22.64 -3.20 18.13
C GLY A 76 23.18 -4.57 18.59
N GLY A 77 22.90 -5.66 17.88
CA GLY A 77 23.56 -6.96 18.07
C GLY A 77 23.70 -7.47 19.51
N GLY A 78 22.70 -8.23 19.99
CA GLY A 78 22.93 -9.40 20.86
C GLY A 78 23.12 -9.17 22.37
N THR A 79 22.04 -8.98 23.10
CA THR A 79 21.84 -9.63 24.43
C THR A 79 20.37 -10.02 24.56
N SER A 80 20.09 -11.30 24.80
CA SER A 80 18.73 -11.81 25.02
C SER A 80 17.95 -11.02 26.08
N PRO A 81 16.63 -10.82 25.90
CA PRO A 81 15.80 -10.18 26.91
C PRO A 81 15.36 -11.24 27.93
N THR A 82 16.21 -11.55 28.91
CA THR A 82 15.74 -12.17 30.15
C THR A 82 15.73 -11.13 31.26
N THR A 83 14.50 -10.79 31.68
CA THR A 83 14.13 -10.11 32.92
C THR A 83 14.68 -8.70 33.13
N ALA A 84 13.93 -7.70 32.68
CA ALA A 84 13.93 -6.36 33.29
C ALA A 84 12.50 -5.78 33.31
N THR A 85 11.60 -6.48 34.00
CA THR A 85 10.38 -5.85 34.52
C THR A 85 10.70 -5.35 35.93
N THR A 86 10.30 -4.11 36.21
CA THR A 86 10.26 -3.43 37.52
C THR A 86 11.54 -2.69 37.95
N ARG A 87 11.68 -1.42 37.54
CA ARG A 87 11.83 -0.25 38.42
C ARG A 87 12.11 1.01 37.61
N ALA A 88 11.06 1.75 37.29
CA ALA A 88 11.16 3.18 37.02
C ALA A 88 10.94 3.92 38.35
N ALA A 89 12.03 4.40 38.97
CA ALA A 89 12.08 5.59 39.82
C ALA A 89 13.45 5.68 40.52
N ALA A 90 14.10 6.84 40.35
CA ALA A 90 15.26 7.36 41.11
C ALA A 90 16.66 6.80 40.77
N ALA A 91 17.35 7.45 39.83
CA ALA A 91 18.80 7.72 39.87
C ALA A 91 19.17 8.84 38.86
N GLY A 92 20.08 9.74 39.24
CA GLY A 92 20.46 10.95 38.51
C GLY A 92 21.34 10.74 37.26
N PRO A 93 21.83 11.83 36.64
CA PRO A 93 22.48 11.79 35.33
C PRO A 93 23.94 11.34 35.48
N GLY A 94 24.23 10.11 35.05
CA GLY A 94 25.60 9.61 35.00
C GLY A 94 25.64 8.20 34.45
N LEU A 95 26.23 8.07 33.25
CA LEU A 95 26.80 6.88 32.63
C LEU A 95 26.15 5.53 32.95
N LEU A 96 25.56 4.89 31.93
CA LEU A 96 25.82 3.48 31.55
C LEU A 96 24.92 3.11 30.35
N GLY A 97 25.56 2.76 29.23
CA GLY A 97 24.91 2.36 27.99
C GLY A 97 25.83 2.68 26.82
N GLY A 98 26.93 1.95 26.70
CA GLY A 98 27.84 2.08 25.56
C GLY A 98 27.07 1.78 24.27
N GLU A 99 26.93 2.79 23.41
CA GLU A 99 26.32 2.68 22.10
C GLU A 99 27.05 1.60 21.28
N GLY A 100 26.33 0.63 20.73
CA GLY A 100 26.93 -0.36 19.82
C GLY A 100 27.54 0.34 18.60
N PRO A 101 28.71 -0.09 18.10
CA PRO A 101 29.45 0.63 17.05
C PRO A 101 28.66 0.80 15.74
N GLY A 102 27.70 -0.10 15.46
CA GLY A 102 26.81 0.00 14.30
C GLY A 102 25.82 1.16 14.38
N GLY A 103 25.18 1.38 15.52
CA GLY A 103 24.17 2.45 15.70
C GLY A 103 24.78 3.85 15.54
N VAL A 104 25.96 4.07 16.13
CA VAL A 104 26.70 5.34 16.03
C VAL A 104 27.09 5.64 14.58
N MET A 105 27.56 4.63 13.84
CA MET A 105 27.92 4.78 12.44
C MET A 105 26.71 5.16 11.59
N MET A 106 25.58 4.46 11.74
CA MET A 106 24.36 4.73 10.98
C MET A 106 23.79 6.12 11.28
N ARG A 107 23.81 6.55 12.54
CA ARG A 107 23.45 7.91 12.95
C ARG A 107 24.35 8.96 12.29
N SER A 108 25.66 8.76 12.33
CA SER A 108 26.62 9.70 11.72
C SER A 108 26.39 9.86 10.22
N LEU A 109 26.08 8.76 9.53
CA LEU A 109 25.76 8.75 8.12
C LEU A 109 24.44 9.50 7.84
N ALA A 110 23.41 9.28 8.67
CA ALA A 110 22.14 10.01 8.58
C ALA A 110 22.33 11.53 8.74
N VAL A 111 23.12 11.97 9.74
CA VAL A 111 23.46 13.39 9.94
C VAL A 111 24.17 13.96 8.72
N GLN A 112 25.12 13.22 8.15
CA GLN A 112 25.88 13.67 7.00
C GLN A 112 24.99 13.85 5.76
N ILE A 113 24.13 12.85 5.48
CA ILE A 113 23.21 12.90 4.34
C ILE A 113 22.21 14.06 4.50
N LEU A 114 21.59 14.20 5.67
CA LEU A 114 20.62 15.28 5.93
C LEU A 114 21.27 16.67 5.89
N SER A 115 22.50 16.82 6.39
CA SER A 115 23.21 18.11 6.32
C SER A 115 23.49 18.53 4.89
N GLU A 116 23.94 17.59 4.05
CA GLU A 116 24.22 17.88 2.65
C GLU A 116 22.94 18.10 1.83
N LEU A 117 21.86 17.38 2.16
CA LEU A 117 20.52 17.63 1.62
C LEU A 117 20.06 19.05 1.98
N HIS A 118 20.14 19.42 3.27
CA HIS A 118 19.76 20.76 3.73
C HIS A 118 20.52 21.84 3.01
N ARG A 119 21.85 21.69 2.89
CA ARG A 119 22.73 22.61 2.15
C ARG A 119 22.31 22.72 0.69
N THR A 120 22.06 21.59 0.03
CA THR A 120 21.66 21.55 -1.39
C THR A 120 20.31 22.24 -1.63
N ILE A 121 19.33 22.06 -0.74
CA ILE A 121 18.00 22.66 -0.88
C ILE A 121 18.04 24.16 -0.54
N THR A 122 18.81 24.56 0.48
CA THR A 122 18.87 25.96 0.94
C THR A 122 19.78 26.86 0.09
N GLU A 123 20.78 26.32 -0.62
CA GLU A 123 21.55 27.01 -1.65
C GLU A 123 20.68 27.22 -2.93
N GLY A 124 19.64 28.06 -2.82
CA GLY A 124 18.58 28.22 -3.81
C GLY A 124 18.98 28.65 -5.24
N GLN A 125 20.20 29.16 -5.47
CA GLN A 125 20.70 29.49 -6.81
C GLN A 125 20.85 28.25 -7.71
N LYS A 126 21.32 27.12 -7.17
CA LYS A 126 21.54 25.88 -7.93
C LYS A 126 20.27 25.13 -8.30
N LEU A 127 19.18 25.36 -7.56
CA LEU A 127 17.86 24.81 -7.83
C LEU A 127 17.15 25.65 -8.89
N ARG A 128 17.26 26.99 -8.81
CA ARG A 128 16.68 27.94 -9.78
C ARG A 128 17.31 27.83 -11.18
N GLU A 129 18.65 27.83 -11.28
CA GLU A 129 19.36 27.71 -12.56
C GLU A 129 19.16 26.35 -13.25
N ARG A 130 18.94 25.27 -12.49
CA ARG A 130 18.81 23.92 -13.05
C ARG A 130 17.37 23.48 -13.35
N TYR A 131 16.38 24.13 -12.75
CA TYR A 131 14.97 23.84 -12.99
C TYR A 131 14.26 24.90 -13.84
N GLY A 132 15.01 25.83 -14.46
CA GLY A 132 14.47 26.77 -15.43
C GLY A 132 13.51 27.80 -14.81
N LEU A 133 13.69 28.14 -13.53
CA LEU A 133 13.02 29.28 -12.93
C LEU A 133 13.78 30.56 -13.34
N GLU A 134 13.75 30.89 -14.63
CA GLU A 134 14.22 32.18 -15.10
C GLU A 134 13.23 33.24 -14.62
N ASP A 135 13.72 34.24 -13.88
CA ASP A 135 13.08 35.55 -13.90
C ASP A 135 13.13 35.99 -15.36
N GLN A 136 11.97 36.25 -15.99
CA GLN A 136 11.95 37.09 -17.19
C GLN A 136 12.39 38.48 -16.76
N GLY A 137 13.70 38.64 -16.62
CA GLY A 137 14.36 39.91 -16.45
C GLY A 137 14.16 40.70 -17.73
N ALA A 138 13.38 41.77 -17.58
CA ALA A 138 13.29 42.93 -18.45
C ALA A 138 14.23 42.89 -19.66
N GLU A 139 13.67 42.64 -20.85
CA GLU A 139 14.34 43.00 -22.08
C GLU A 139 14.68 44.50 -22.02
N ASN A 140 15.97 44.77 -22.15
CA ASN A 140 16.50 46.11 -22.45
C ASN A 140 15.93 46.56 -23.81
N GLY A 141 14.79 47.24 -23.79
CA GLY A 141 14.19 47.93 -24.93
C GLY A 141 14.09 49.42 -24.62
N GLY A 142 14.78 50.23 -25.41
CA GLY A 142 14.99 51.67 -25.18
C GLY A 142 13.74 52.54 -25.11
N SER A 143 13.93 53.65 -24.39
CA SER A 143 13.29 54.97 -24.46
C SER A 143 12.05 55.13 -25.36
N GLY A 144 10.92 55.47 -24.73
CA GLY A 144 9.73 56.01 -25.39
C GLY A 144 8.66 56.39 -24.38
N ASP A 145 8.54 57.69 -24.09
CA ASP A 145 7.44 58.30 -23.34
C ASP A 145 6.08 57.97 -23.97
N ASN A 146 5.11 57.50 -23.16
CA ASN A 146 3.81 58.16 -23.01
C ASN A 146 2.85 57.44 -22.04
N ASN A 147 2.09 58.28 -21.35
CA ASN A 147 1.08 58.08 -20.32
C ASN A 147 -0.17 57.27 -20.74
N SER A 148 -0.56 56.23 -19.97
CA SER A 148 -1.97 55.97 -19.57
C SER A 148 -2.14 54.73 -18.66
N GLY A 149 -2.86 54.88 -17.54
CA GLY A 149 -3.92 53.93 -17.11
C GLY A 149 -3.56 52.61 -16.39
N SER A 150 -3.34 52.69 -15.07
CA SER A 150 -3.78 51.75 -14.01
C SER A 150 -3.99 50.24 -14.31
N LYS A 151 -3.08 49.41 -13.79
CA LYS A 151 -3.35 48.25 -12.90
C LYS A 151 -2.02 47.71 -12.34
N LYS A 152 -1.71 48.06 -11.08
CA LYS A 152 -0.52 47.59 -10.36
C LYS A 152 -0.62 46.07 -10.10
N GLY A 153 0.09 45.27 -10.89
CA GLY A 153 0.50 43.93 -10.49
C GLY A 153 1.46 44.02 -9.31
N ARG A 154 1.14 43.33 -8.22
CA ARG A 154 1.90 43.36 -6.97
C ARG A 154 3.01 42.32 -7.08
N GLU A 155 4.18 42.77 -7.53
CA GLU A 155 5.44 42.02 -7.53
C GLU A 155 5.81 41.69 -6.07
N VAL A 156 5.76 40.41 -5.68
CA VAL A 156 6.17 39.96 -4.34
C VAL A 156 7.65 39.64 -4.39
N LEU A 157 8.47 40.67 -4.19
CA LEU A 157 9.89 40.55 -3.91
C LEU A 157 10.06 39.93 -2.52
N ILE A 158 10.35 38.63 -2.43
CA ILE A 158 10.66 37.98 -1.14
C ILE A 158 12.06 38.41 -0.70
N ARG A 159 12.12 39.48 0.08
CA ARG A 159 13.32 39.93 0.78
C ARG A 159 13.57 39.02 1.97
N TRP A 160 14.67 38.27 1.94
CA TRP A 160 15.22 37.59 3.11
C TRP A 160 15.64 38.64 4.16
N SER A 161 14.92 38.72 5.29
CA SER A 161 15.40 39.44 6.47
C SER A 161 16.15 38.47 7.37
N SER A 162 17.46 38.41 7.21
CA SER A 162 18.36 37.93 8.25
C SER A 162 18.17 38.79 9.50
N GLY A 163 17.55 38.23 10.54
CA GLY A 163 17.28 38.93 11.79
C GLY A 163 18.57 39.43 12.44
N GLN A 164 18.65 40.74 12.63
CA GLN A 164 19.65 41.37 13.49
C GLN A 164 19.38 40.98 14.94
N ALA A 165 20.37 40.38 15.58
CA ALA A 165 20.43 40.21 17.02
C ALA A 165 20.53 41.59 17.70
N ALA A 166 19.61 41.85 18.63
CA ALA A 166 19.76 42.93 19.59
C ALA A 166 20.92 42.59 20.56
N THR A 167 21.76 43.60 20.78
CA THR A 167 22.95 43.59 21.62
C THR A 167 22.64 43.30 23.10
N GLY A 168 23.39 42.38 23.73
CA GLY A 168 23.36 42.18 25.18
C GLY A 168 24.25 41.02 25.68
N SER A 169 25.48 41.37 26.07
CA SER A 169 26.39 40.67 27.02
C SER A 169 26.73 39.17 26.84
N SER A 170 27.94 38.94 26.31
CA SER A 170 29.01 38.05 26.82
C SER A 170 28.65 36.70 27.47
N GLU A 171 28.92 35.60 26.76
CA GLU A 171 29.74 34.49 27.27
C GLU A 171 30.26 33.62 26.10
N LYS A 172 31.55 33.28 26.13
CA LYS A 172 32.27 32.55 25.06
C LYS A 172 32.12 31.03 25.22
N GLY A 173 31.85 30.32 24.13
CA GLY A 173 31.93 28.85 24.03
C GLY A 173 32.05 28.39 22.55
N PRO A 174 32.76 27.29 22.23
CA PRO A 174 33.56 27.21 21.02
C PRO A 174 32.79 26.65 19.81
N ALA A 175 32.57 27.51 18.81
CA ALA A 175 32.21 27.10 17.45
C ALA A 175 33.06 27.91 16.45
N ALA A 176 34.36 27.60 16.41
CA ALA A 176 35.26 28.12 15.40
C ALA A 176 36.40 27.12 15.20
N ALA A 177 36.27 26.26 14.18
CA ALA A 177 37.35 25.74 13.34
C ALA A 177 36.92 24.43 12.68
N ILE A 178 36.32 24.49 11.48
CA ILE A 178 36.59 23.48 10.45
C ILE A 178 36.64 24.21 9.10
N GLY A 179 37.83 24.74 8.80
CA GLY A 179 38.23 25.11 7.45
C GLY A 179 39.29 24.12 6.98
N ALA A 180 39.14 23.68 5.72
CA ALA A 180 40.15 23.07 4.85
C ALA A 180 40.86 21.79 5.34
N GLY A 181 40.60 20.66 4.66
CA GLY A 181 41.39 19.44 4.83
C GLY A 181 40.87 18.21 4.09
N ALA A 182 40.54 18.32 2.80
CA ALA A 182 40.28 17.13 1.99
C ALA A 182 41.62 16.42 1.68
N ARG A 183 42.01 15.46 2.51
CA ARG A 183 42.95 14.40 2.12
C ARG A 183 42.33 13.04 2.36
N SER A 184 42.28 12.30 1.26
CA SER A 184 41.99 10.88 1.16
C SER A 184 42.64 10.08 2.28
N SER A 185 41.85 9.30 3.02
CA SER A 185 42.36 8.21 3.85
C SER A 185 41.53 6.96 3.58
N ARG A 186 42.15 6.02 2.87
CA ARG A 186 41.70 4.65 2.70
C ARG A 186 41.87 3.93 4.03
N TYR A 187 40.79 3.37 4.57
CA TYR A 187 40.88 2.22 5.46
C TYR A 187 39.87 1.15 5.03
N VAL A 188 40.43 0.00 4.64
CA VAL A 188 39.73 -1.27 4.44
C VAL A 188 40.05 -2.14 5.65
N ARG A 189 39.03 -2.75 6.26
CA ARG A 189 39.17 -4.04 6.95
C ARG A 189 37.87 -4.82 6.86
N ASP A 190 38.04 -6.12 6.67
CA ASP A 190 37.12 -7.11 6.09
C ASP A 190 35.77 -7.31 6.79
N GLY A 191 34.73 -7.63 6.00
CA GLY A 191 33.56 -8.36 6.48
C GLY A 191 32.15 -7.97 6.00
N CYS A 192 31.95 -6.96 5.14
CA CYS A 192 30.61 -6.45 4.77
C CYS A 192 30.36 -6.53 3.23
N PRO A 193 29.12 -6.75 2.74
CA PRO A 193 28.86 -7.07 1.33
C PRO A 193 29.24 -5.94 0.38
N ARG A 194 30.10 -6.28 -0.57
CA ARG A 194 30.39 -5.67 -1.88
C ARG A 194 29.89 -4.22 -2.11
N LYS A 195 30.86 -3.30 -2.05
CA LYS A 195 31.03 -2.06 -2.84
C LYS A 195 29.80 -1.60 -3.66
N ALA A 196 29.04 -0.67 -3.10
CA ALA A 196 28.33 0.31 -3.90
C ALA A 196 29.27 1.51 -4.11
N ASP A 197 29.74 1.71 -5.34
CA ASP A 197 30.36 2.96 -5.76
C ASP A 197 29.25 4.04 -5.84
N THR A 198 28.77 4.54 -4.70
CA THR A 198 27.81 5.66 -4.67
C THR A 198 28.57 6.97 -4.81
N LYS A 199 28.71 7.44 -6.06
CA LYS A 199 28.68 8.89 -6.31
C LYS A 199 27.43 9.42 -5.60
N ILE A 200 27.59 10.20 -4.53
CA ILE A 200 26.48 10.95 -3.92
C ILE A 200 25.86 11.76 -5.06
N SER A 201 24.63 11.40 -5.45
CA SER A 201 23.97 12.02 -6.58
C SER A 201 23.73 13.49 -6.25
N THR A 202 23.87 14.39 -7.24
CA THR A 202 23.61 15.82 -7.08
C THR A 202 22.11 16.17 -7.06
N HIS A 203 21.22 15.18 -6.97
CA HIS A 203 19.76 15.31 -7.05
C HIS A 203 19.12 14.92 -5.70
N PRO A 204 18.04 15.61 -5.24
CA PRO A 204 17.37 15.31 -3.97
C PRO A 204 16.96 13.84 -3.79
N SER A 205 16.57 13.19 -4.89
CA SER A 205 16.21 11.77 -4.91
C SER A 205 17.33 10.86 -4.42
N GLY A 206 18.59 11.10 -4.77
CA GLY A 206 19.67 10.22 -4.34
C GLY A 206 20.09 10.41 -2.88
N TYR A 207 19.76 11.56 -2.26
CA TYR A 207 19.89 11.70 -0.80
C TYR A 207 18.80 10.87 -0.11
N ASN A 208 17.55 10.95 -0.56
CA ASN A 208 16.46 10.13 -0.03
C ASN A 208 16.70 8.63 -0.27
N ASP A 209 17.25 8.23 -1.43
CA ASP A 209 17.66 6.84 -1.69
C ASP A 209 18.72 6.38 -0.69
N SER A 210 19.71 7.25 -0.39
CA SER A 210 20.76 6.95 0.59
C SER A 210 20.20 6.87 2.01
N LEU A 211 19.20 7.68 2.36
CA LEU A 211 18.50 7.62 3.64
C LEU A 211 17.67 6.34 3.77
N GLU A 212 16.94 5.93 2.72
CA GLU A 212 16.19 4.68 2.70
C GLU A 212 17.10 3.45 2.86
N GLN A 213 18.29 3.47 2.27
CA GLN A 213 19.31 2.42 2.44
C GLN A 213 19.81 2.26 3.88
N LEU A 214 19.50 3.20 4.78
CA LEU A 214 19.79 3.04 6.20
C LEU A 214 18.88 2.00 6.87
N PHE A 215 17.74 1.66 6.27
CA PHE A 215 16.88 0.58 6.75
C PHE A 215 17.43 -0.80 6.33
N PRO A 216 17.17 -1.87 7.11
CA PRO A 216 17.35 -3.23 6.63
C PRO A 216 16.54 -3.43 5.34
N ALA A 217 17.09 -4.17 4.37
CA ALA A 217 16.47 -4.37 3.06
C ALA A 217 15.04 -4.92 3.13
N SER A 218 14.71 -5.68 4.19
CA SER A 218 13.37 -6.21 4.45
C SER A 218 12.33 -5.14 4.78
N ARG A 219 12.73 -3.97 5.30
CA ARG A 219 11.82 -2.87 5.69
C ARG A 219 11.60 -1.83 4.60
N ILE A 220 12.46 -1.79 3.57
CA ILE A 220 12.34 -0.82 2.47
C ILE A 220 10.97 -0.90 1.76
N PRO A 221 10.44 -2.09 1.40
CA PRO A 221 9.13 -2.18 0.73
C PRO A 221 7.98 -1.60 1.56
N ALA A 222 8.02 -1.78 2.89
CA ALA A 222 7.01 -1.25 3.81
C ALA A 222 6.97 0.28 3.76
N ILE A 223 8.13 0.91 3.89
CA ILE A 223 8.27 2.37 3.86
C ILE A 223 7.84 2.94 2.51
N GLN A 224 8.21 2.25 1.42
CA GLN A 224 7.80 2.62 0.08
C GLN A 224 6.28 2.58 -0.10
N ARG A 225 5.61 1.56 0.42
CA ARG A 225 4.15 1.51 0.43
C ARG A 225 3.55 2.67 1.22
N THR A 226 4.08 3.00 2.38
CA THR A 226 3.55 4.10 3.21
C THR A 226 3.57 5.44 2.49
N TRP A 227 4.70 5.87 1.92
CA TRP A 227 4.73 7.15 1.23
C TRP A 227 3.92 7.14 -0.08
N VAL A 228 3.82 6.00 -0.77
CA VAL A 228 2.93 5.87 -1.95
C VAL A 228 1.47 6.03 -1.54
N ALA A 229 1.02 5.33 -0.49
CA ALA A 229 -0.35 5.40 0.00
C ALA A 229 -0.72 6.82 0.45
N GLU A 230 0.17 7.50 1.20
CA GLU A 230 -0.04 8.87 1.65
C GLU A 230 -0.09 9.88 0.48
N LEU A 231 0.75 9.70 -0.55
CA LEU A 231 0.67 10.55 -1.76
C LEU A 231 -0.67 10.38 -2.47
N LEU A 232 -1.12 9.14 -2.68
CA LEU A 232 -2.42 8.84 -3.31
C LEU A 232 -3.60 9.34 -2.48
N GLN A 233 -3.49 9.32 -1.16
CA GLN A 233 -4.49 9.88 -0.26
C GLN A 233 -4.49 11.42 -0.31
N SER A 234 -3.31 12.04 -0.34
CA SER A 234 -3.16 13.49 -0.42
C SER A 234 -3.67 14.09 -1.74
N ALA A 235 -3.55 13.34 -2.85
CA ALA A 235 -4.15 13.68 -4.14
C ALA A 235 -5.68 13.57 -4.13
N LYS A 236 -6.26 12.93 -3.10
CA LYS A 236 -7.70 12.70 -2.95
C LYS A 236 -8.28 12.10 -4.22
N ARG A 237 -9.43 12.60 -4.68
CA ARG A 237 -10.07 12.24 -5.95
C ARG A 237 -9.87 13.30 -7.03
N ASP A 238 -8.79 14.07 -6.95
CA ASP A 238 -8.46 15.10 -7.94
C ASP A 238 -7.71 14.46 -9.13
N VAL A 239 -8.38 14.39 -10.27
CA VAL A 239 -7.86 13.80 -11.51
C VAL A 239 -6.62 14.56 -12.02
N GLU A 240 -6.57 15.87 -11.82
CA GLU A 240 -5.42 16.69 -12.25
C GLU A 240 -4.20 16.38 -11.38
N GLN A 241 -4.37 16.32 -10.06
CA GLN A 241 -3.29 15.96 -9.14
C GLN A 241 -2.76 14.55 -9.37
N LEU A 242 -3.64 13.58 -9.64
CA LEU A 242 -3.25 12.21 -9.97
C LEU A 242 -2.52 12.14 -11.32
N SER A 243 -2.94 12.94 -12.31
CA SER A 243 -2.23 13.05 -13.60
C SER A 243 -0.84 13.65 -13.43
N LEU A 244 -0.69 14.68 -12.59
CA LEU A 244 0.61 15.24 -12.24
C LEU A 244 1.49 14.20 -11.53
N LEU A 245 0.91 13.43 -10.61
CA LEU A 245 1.61 12.37 -9.87
C LEU A 245 2.09 11.25 -10.79
N GLU A 246 1.25 10.79 -11.71
CA GLU A 246 1.60 9.80 -12.74
C GLU A 246 2.76 10.29 -13.61
N ASN A 247 2.67 11.52 -14.15
CA ASN A 247 3.71 12.10 -14.98
C ASN A 247 5.02 12.36 -14.21
N ALA A 248 4.93 12.75 -12.93
CA ALA A 248 6.09 13.02 -12.08
C ALA A 248 6.83 11.74 -11.64
N SER A 249 6.09 10.63 -11.52
CA SER A 249 6.61 9.32 -11.11
C SER A 249 7.06 8.43 -12.27
N ASP A 250 6.77 8.82 -13.51
CA ASP A 250 7.11 8.07 -14.71
C ASP A 250 8.60 7.72 -14.78
N ALA A 251 8.90 6.48 -15.15
CA ALA A 251 10.22 5.82 -15.16
C ALA A 251 11.00 5.76 -13.82
N VAL A 252 10.79 6.68 -12.88
CA VAL A 252 11.55 6.78 -11.63
C VAL A 252 10.91 5.96 -10.51
N TYR A 253 9.59 6.03 -10.39
CA TYR A 253 8.81 5.39 -9.32
C TYR A 253 7.69 4.53 -9.92
N PRO A 254 8.01 3.35 -10.49
CA PRO A 254 7.04 2.56 -11.25
C PRO A 254 5.82 2.13 -10.44
N LYS A 255 6.01 1.82 -9.14
CA LYS A 255 4.89 1.49 -8.24
C LYS A 255 3.94 2.68 -8.06
N LEU A 256 4.48 3.86 -7.75
CA LEU A 256 3.68 5.08 -7.60
C LEU A 256 2.95 5.42 -8.90
N ASN A 257 3.64 5.33 -10.03
CA ASN A 257 3.06 5.58 -11.35
C ASN A 257 1.89 4.64 -11.63
N ALA A 258 2.08 3.33 -11.41
CA ALA A 258 1.02 2.34 -11.58
C ALA A 258 -0.19 2.64 -10.67
N SER A 259 0.03 2.89 -9.38
CA SER A 259 -1.06 3.18 -8.45
C SER A 259 -1.77 4.50 -8.77
N ALA A 260 -1.04 5.55 -9.18
CA ALA A 260 -1.62 6.84 -9.57
C ALA A 260 -2.46 6.71 -10.85
N SER A 261 -1.94 6.01 -11.87
CA SER A 261 -2.63 5.73 -13.13
C SER A 261 -3.91 4.92 -12.89
N LEU A 262 -3.84 3.88 -12.05
CA LEU A 262 -5.02 3.08 -11.67
C LEU A 262 -6.06 3.89 -10.91
N LYS A 263 -5.65 4.71 -9.93
CA LYS A 263 -6.58 5.55 -9.17
C LYS A 263 -7.23 6.61 -10.07
N ARG A 264 -6.49 7.18 -11.01
CA ARG A 264 -7.01 8.12 -12.02
C ARG A 264 -8.03 7.44 -12.93
N LEU A 265 -7.68 6.29 -13.51
CA LEU A 265 -8.59 5.48 -14.31
C LEU A 265 -9.87 5.18 -13.54
N ARG A 266 -9.73 4.81 -12.26
CA ARG A 266 -10.87 4.53 -11.38
C ARG A 266 -11.81 5.72 -11.25
N ILE A 267 -11.30 6.88 -10.88
CA ILE A 267 -12.12 8.09 -10.71
C ILE A 267 -12.81 8.48 -12.02
N ASN A 268 -12.13 8.31 -13.16
CA ASN A 268 -12.73 8.59 -14.47
C ASN A 268 -13.90 7.64 -14.77
N LEU A 269 -13.77 6.34 -14.47
CA LEU A 269 -14.87 5.37 -14.63
C LEU A 269 -16.06 5.67 -13.70
N ASP A 270 -15.79 6.19 -12.50
CA ASP A 270 -16.85 6.61 -11.57
C ASP A 270 -17.59 7.86 -12.07
N ASN A 271 -16.89 8.79 -12.71
CA ASN A 271 -17.47 10.03 -13.24
C ASN A 271 -18.27 9.83 -14.55
N GLU A 272 -18.21 8.65 -15.18
CA GLU A 272 -19.02 8.38 -16.36
C GLU A 272 -20.52 8.50 -16.03
N PRO A 273 -21.32 9.15 -16.91
CA PRO A 273 -22.73 9.41 -16.63
C PRO A 273 -23.51 8.12 -16.37
N HIS A 274 -24.23 8.09 -15.25
CA HIS A 274 -24.85 6.89 -14.68
C HIS A 274 -26.17 6.48 -15.35
N GLY A 275 -26.68 7.29 -16.28
CA GLY A 275 -27.94 7.01 -16.96
C GLY A 275 -27.81 5.90 -18.01
N LYS A 276 -28.79 5.00 -18.08
CA LYS A 276 -28.90 3.92 -19.09
C LYS A 276 -28.75 4.40 -20.54
N SER A 277 -29.10 5.66 -20.82
CA SER A 277 -29.00 6.30 -22.14
C SER A 277 -27.58 6.78 -22.49
N ALA A 278 -26.74 7.03 -21.48
CA ALA A 278 -25.42 7.63 -21.64
C ALA A 278 -24.26 6.62 -21.50
N PHE A 279 -24.45 5.54 -20.76
CA PHE A 279 -23.45 4.46 -20.66
C PHE A 279 -23.42 3.64 -21.96
N LYS A 280 -22.27 3.66 -22.64
CA LYS A 280 -21.99 2.80 -23.79
C LYS A 280 -20.91 1.80 -23.38
N PRO A 281 -21.24 0.51 -23.17
CA PRO A 281 -20.21 -0.49 -22.93
C PRO A 281 -19.27 -0.50 -24.13
N THR A 282 -17.96 -0.34 -23.91
CA THR A 282 -17.01 -0.37 -25.02
C THR A 282 -16.83 -1.80 -25.52
N PHE A 283 -17.21 -2.81 -24.72
CA PHE A 283 -17.05 -4.23 -25.01
C PHE A 283 -15.61 -4.64 -25.37
N ALA A 284 -14.63 -3.76 -25.13
CA ALA A 284 -13.22 -3.99 -25.45
C ALA A 284 -12.66 -5.21 -24.73
N PHE A 285 -13.20 -5.50 -23.54
CA PHE A 285 -12.85 -6.65 -22.71
C PHE A 285 -13.96 -7.71 -22.68
N LYS A 286 -14.89 -7.71 -23.64
CA LYS A 286 -15.91 -8.77 -23.72
C LYS A 286 -15.32 -10.00 -24.39
N VAL A 287 -15.14 -11.06 -23.62
CA VAL A 287 -14.74 -12.38 -24.11
C VAL A 287 -15.98 -13.09 -24.67
N ALA A 288 -15.88 -13.59 -25.89
CA ALA A 288 -16.97 -14.33 -26.50
C ALA A 288 -17.19 -15.67 -25.79
N ARG A 289 -18.43 -15.97 -25.38
CA ARG A 289 -18.74 -17.23 -24.67
C ARG A 289 -18.34 -18.48 -25.45
N SER A 290 -18.34 -18.42 -26.79
CA SER A 290 -17.95 -19.51 -27.69
C SER A 290 -16.45 -19.85 -27.65
N THR A 291 -15.58 -18.93 -27.22
CA THR A 291 -14.13 -19.18 -27.10
C THR A 291 -13.74 -19.79 -25.76
N LEU A 292 -14.71 -20.01 -24.86
CA LEU A 292 -14.52 -20.55 -23.52
C LEU A 292 -15.12 -21.97 -23.42
N THR A 293 -14.31 -22.94 -23.03
CA THR A 293 -14.77 -24.27 -22.62
C THR A 293 -14.68 -24.39 -21.11
N VAL A 294 -15.80 -24.61 -20.43
CA VAL A 294 -15.90 -24.57 -18.96
C VAL A 294 -16.12 -25.98 -18.43
N SER A 295 -15.35 -26.40 -17.42
CA SER A 295 -15.40 -27.77 -16.88
C SER A 295 -16.55 -28.01 -15.91
N ASP A 296 -16.99 -26.97 -15.19
CA ASP A 296 -18.05 -27.04 -14.17
C ASP A 296 -19.09 -25.94 -14.41
N ARG A 297 -20.37 -26.30 -14.41
CA ARG A 297 -21.48 -25.39 -14.73
C ARG A 297 -22.21 -24.85 -13.51
N ASP A 298 -22.09 -25.48 -12.34
CA ASP A 298 -22.96 -25.20 -11.18
C ASP A 298 -22.23 -24.52 -10.01
N SER A 299 -20.93 -24.31 -10.13
CA SER A 299 -20.12 -23.58 -9.14
C SER A 299 -20.15 -22.07 -9.38
N LYS A 300 -20.02 -21.28 -8.29
CA LYS A 300 -19.73 -19.84 -8.35
C LYS A 300 -18.41 -19.52 -9.09
N ARG A 301 -17.51 -20.49 -9.15
CA ARG A 301 -16.21 -20.37 -9.80
C ARG A 301 -15.92 -21.62 -10.61
N SER A 302 -15.61 -21.43 -11.89
CA SER A 302 -15.32 -22.53 -12.81
C SER A 302 -13.93 -22.40 -13.41
N GLU A 303 -13.28 -23.52 -13.63
CA GLU A 303 -12.07 -23.60 -14.45
C GLU A 303 -12.45 -23.89 -15.90
N GLY A 304 -11.60 -23.48 -16.83
CA GLY A 304 -11.84 -23.66 -18.25
C GLY A 304 -10.61 -23.43 -19.11
N LEU A 305 -10.81 -23.53 -20.42
CA LEU A 305 -9.82 -23.17 -21.42
C LEU A 305 -10.36 -22.02 -22.26
N TYR A 306 -9.48 -21.06 -22.55
CA TYR A 306 -9.73 -19.95 -23.44
C TYR A 306 -8.93 -20.14 -24.74
N GLN A 307 -9.64 -20.16 -25.86
CA GLN A 307 -9.02 -20.18 -27.18
C GLN A 307 -8.91 -18.74 -27.68
N SER A 308 -7.68 -18.24 -27.78
CA SER A 308 -7.43 -16.94 -28.39
C SER A 308 -7.79 -16.99 -29.88
N ASN A 309 -8.34 -15.89 -30.40
CA ASN A 309 -8.58 -15.73 -31.84
C ASN A 309 -7.28 -15.51 -32.63
N ASP A 310 -6.16 -15.25 -31.95
CA ASP A 310 -4.85 -15.19 -32.59
C ASP A 310 -4.34 -16.60 -32.90
N ASN A 311 -4.16 -16.88 -34.20
CA ASN A 311 -3.78 -18.18 -34.77
C ASN A 311 -2.40 -18.73 -34.32
N SER A 312 -1.69 -18.06 -33.41
CA SER A 312 -0.35 -18.43 -32.97
C SER A 312 -0.32 -19.50 -31.88
N ASP A 313 -1.40 -19.67 -31.10
CA ASP A 313 -1.40 -20.60 -29.95
C ASP A 313 -2.61 -21.55 -29.98
N LYS A 314 -2.41 -22.74 -30.57
CA LYS A 314 -3.45 -23.79 -30.66
C LYS A 314 -3.71 -24.50 -29.33
N SER A 315 -2.87 -24.27 -28.32
CA SER A 315 -3.02 -24.80 -26.98
C SER A 315 -3.73 -23.74 -26.14
N GLY A 316 -5.06 -23.82 -26.04
CA GLY A 316 -5.86 -22.81 -25.30
C GLY A 316 -5.31 -22.54 -23.89
N SER A 317 -5.38 -21.28 -23.44
CA SER A 317 -4.88 -20.87 -22.13
C SER A 317 -5.82 -21.30 -21.02
N SER A 318 -5.28 -21.77 -19.90
CA SER A 318 -6.10 -22.09 -18.72
C SER A 318 -6.69 -20.81 -18.13
N VAL A 319 -7.99 -20.85 -17.82
CA VAL A 319 -8.73 -19.70 -17.28
C VAL A 319 -9.57 -20.08 -16.09
N LEU A 320 -9.76 -19.10 -15.23
CA LEU A 320 -10.66 -19.14 -14.08
C LEU A 320 -11.80 -18.15 -14.32
N ILE A 321 -13.03 -18.56 -14.09
CA ILE A 321 -14.22 -17.74 -14.32
C ILE A 321 -14.99 -17.59 -13.02
N GLU A 322 -15.24 -16.36 -12.61
CA GLU A 322 -16.09 -16.04 -11.46
C GLU A 322 -17.47 -15.58 -11.93
N TRP A 323 -18.50 -16.33 -11.56
CA TRP A 323 -19.86 -16.11 -12.03
C TRP A 323 -20.65 -15.18 -11.12
N VAL A 324 -21.41 -14.29 -11.75
CA VAL A 324 -22.36 -13.36 -11.13
C VAL A 324 -23.72 -13.62 -11.73
N ASP A 325 -24.59 -14.27 -10.96
CA ASP A 325 -25.98 -14.50 -11.35
C ASP A 325 -26.79 -13.21 -11.26
N TYR A 326 -27.75 -13.05 -12.16
CA TYR A 326 -28.70 -11.95 -12.19
C TYR A 326 -30.12 -12.47 -12.44
N ASP A 327 -31.13 -11.73 -12.00
CA ASP A 327 -32.51 -12.03 -12.34
C ASP A 327 -32.79 -11.68 -13.81
N ARG A 328 -33.40 -12.60 -14.57
CA ARG A 328 -33.74 -12.36 -15.98
C ARG A 328 -34.81 -11.28 -16.13
N GLU A 329 -35.68 -11.16 -15.13
CA GLU A 329 -36.83 -10.25 -15.15
C GLU A 329 -36.41 -8.83 -14.71
N ASP A 330 -35.35 -8.73 -13.91
CA ASP A 330 -34.79 -7.45 -13.46
C ASP A 330 -33.74 -6.92 -14.45
N LEU A 331 -34.22 -6.19 -15.46
CA LEU A 331 -33.35 -5.54 -16.45
C LEU A 331 -32.42 -4.48 -15.85
N ASP A 332 -32.75 -3.96 -14.68
CA ASP A 332 -31.99 -2.91 -14.00
C ASP A 332 -30.81 -3.54 -13.27
N GLU A 333 -31.04 -4.63 -12.53
CA GLU A 333 -30.00 -5.49 -11.95
C GLU A 333 -29.04 -5.97 -13.05
N LYS A 334 -29.56 -6.50 -14.17
CA LYS A 334 -28.73 -6.95 -15.30
C LYS A 334 -27.85 -5.84 -15.88
N PHE A 335 -28.38 -4.62 -16.04
CA PHE A 335 -27.64 -3.47 -16.55
C PHE A 335 -26.54 -3.02 -15.57
N VAL A 336 -26.87 -2.94 -14.27
CA VAL A 336 -25.91 -2.60 -13.21
C VAL A 336 -24.76 -3.60 -13.16
N HIS A 337 -25.05 -4.91 -13.27
CA HIS A 337 -24.02 -5.94 -13.32
C HIS A 337 -23.11 -5.81 -14.53
N LEU A 338 -23.67 -5.55 -15.73
CA LEU A 338 -22.89 -5.36 -16.94
C LEU A 338 -21.95 -4.15 -16.83
N ARG A 339 -22.46 -3.00 -16.39
CA ARG A 339 -21.64 -1.79 -16.18
C ARG A 339 -20.51 -2.07 -15.20
N ARG A 340 -20.83 -2.68 -14.06
CA ARG A 340 -19.85 -3.01 -13.03
C ARG A 340 -18.75 -3.93 -13.56
N LEU A 341 -19.12 -4.99 -14.28
CA LEU A 341 -18.15 -5.94 -14.85
C LEU A 341 -17.28 -5.33 -15.93
N ASP A 342 -17.84 -4.47 -16.78
CA ASP A 342 -17.07 -3.75 -17.80
C ASP A 342 -16.04 -2.82 -17.13
N GLN A 343 -16.42 -2.04 -16.12
CA GLN A 343 -15.50 -1.17 -15.37
C GLN A 343 -14.46 -1.96 -14.56
N LEU A 344 -14.88 -3.01 -13.87
CA LEU A 344 -13.99 -3.89 -13.10
C LEU A 344 -12.98 -4.57 -14.02
N SER A 345 -13.41 -5.09 -15.17
CA SER A 345 -12.52 -5.75 -16.12
C SER A 345 -11.42 -4.81 -16.64
N ARG A 346 -11.76 -3.56 -16.96
CA ARG A 346 -10.79 -2.53 -17.37
C ARG A 346 -9.78 -2.21 -16.29
N MET A 347 -10.23 -2.04 -15.05
CA MET A 347 -9.34 -1.70 -13.96
C MET A 347 -8.40 -2.88 -13.66
N MET A 348 -8.94 -4.09 -13.56
CA MET A 348 -8.15 -5.28 -13.24
C MET A 348 -7.15 -5.60 -14.36
N ALA A 349 -7.57 -5.50 -15.62
CA ALA A 349 -6.66 -5.63 -16.77
C ALA A 349 -5.60 -4.52 -16.79
N SER A 350 -5.90 -3.33 -16.26
CA SER A 350 -4.92 -2.27 -16.11
C SER A 350 -3.93 -2.52 -14.97
N ALA A 351 -4.32 -3.28 -13.95
CA ALA A 351 -3.50 -3.61 -12.79
C ALA A 351 -2.52 -4.77 -13.03
N THR A 352 -2.85 -5.66 -13.97
CA THR A 352 -2.00 -6.77 -14.45
C THR A 352 -0.56 -6.33 -14.70
N ASP A 353 0.40 -7.09 -14.17
CA ASP A 353 1.86 -6.89 -14.19
C ASP A 353 2.40 -5.57 -13.62
N ARG A 354 1.53 -4.62 -13.27
CA ARG A 354 1.91 -3.25 -12.88
C ARG A 354 1.82 -2.98 -11.38
N HIS A 355 1.06 -3.77 -10.62
CA HIS A 355 0.87 -3.54 -9.18
C HIS A 355 1.19 -4.79 -8.34
N PRO A 356 2.46 -4.96 -7.88
CA PRO A 356 2.89 -6.17 -7.17
C PRO A 356 2.17 -6.37 -5.84
N ASP A 357 1.71 -5.28 -5.21
CA ASP A 357 1.10 -5.32 -3.90
C ASP A 357 -0.41 -5.62 -3.95
N LEU A 358 -1.07 -5.75 -5.12
CA LEU A 358 -2.52 -6.06 -5.19
C LEU A 358 -2.82 -7.57 -5.11
N HIS A 359 -1.87 -8.43 -5.48
CA HIS A 359 -2.02 -9.89 -5.47
C HIS A 359 -3.26 -10.41 -6.21
N THR A 360 -3.67 -9.76 -7.30
CA THR A 360 -4.81 -10.19 -8.12
C THR A 360 -4.36 -11.05 -9.29
N ILE A 361 -5.28 -11.86 -9.83
CA ILE A 361 -5.04 -12.63 -11.06
C ILE A 361 -5.28 -11.73 -12.27
N ASP A 362 -4.53 -11.96 -13.35
CA ASP A 362 -4.69 -11.23 -14.60
C ASP A 362 -6.09 -11.38 -15.17
N CYS A 363 -6.76 -10.24 -15.36
CA CYS A 363 -8.12 -10.20 -15.88
C CYS A 363 -8.07 -10.08 -17.40
N LEU A 364 -8.60 -11.10 -18.09
CA LEU A 364 -8.75 -11.10 -19.56
C LEU A 364 -9.98 -10.30 -19.98
N GLY A 365 -11.00 -10.25 -19.13
CA GLY A 365 -12.25 -9.57 -19.44
C GLY A 365 -13.46 -10.19 -18.77
N TYR A 366 -14.63 -10.01 -19.37
CA TYR A 366 -15.88 -10.61 -18.90
C TYR A 366 -16.63 -11.31 -20.05
N THR A 367 -17.42 -12.33 -19.71
CA THR A 367 -18.28 -13.08 -20.63
C THR A 367 -19.75 -12.99 -20.19
N ASP A 368 -20.66 -13.14 -21.15
CA ASP A 368 -22.09 -13.22 -20.92
C ASP A 368 -22.55 -14.67 -21.16
N ASP A 369 -23.13 -15.30 -20.13
CA ASP A 369 -23.76 -16.61 -20.19
C ASP A 369 -25.27 -16.45 -19.97
N THR A 370 -25.91 -15.76 -20.93
CA THR A 370 -27.35 -15.46 -20.93
C THR A 370 -28.20 -16.73 -20.72
N ALA A 371 -27.75 -17.88 -21.22
CA ALA A 371 -28.44 -19.17 -21.08
C ALA A 371 -28.63 -19.59 -19.61
N ASN A 372 -27.73 -19.16 -18.72
CA ASN A 372 -27.78 -19.43 -17.28
C ASN A 372 -28.05 -18.17 -16.44
N SER A 373 -28.42 -17.04 -17.07
CA SER A 373 -28.69 -15.76 -16.36
C SER A 373 -27.51 -15.23 -15.57
N ARG A 374 -26.30 -15.35 -16.10
CA ARG A 374 -25.10 -14.95 -15.37
C ARG A 374 -24.06 -14.31 -16.26
N TYR A 375 -23.26 -13.45 -15.67
CA TYR A 375 -22.03 -12.95 -16.26
C TYR A 375 -20.83 -13.61 -15.60
N GLY A 376 -19.72 -13.74 -16.33
CA GLY A 376 -18.49 -14.32 -15.80
C GLY A 376 -17.33 -13.33 -15.92
N LEU A 377 -16.59 -13.08 -14.84
CA LEU A 377 -15.30 -12.40 -14.90
C LEU A 377 -14.22 -13.44 -15.21
N VAL A 378 -13.43 -13.22 -16.25
CA VAL A 378 -12.50 -14.21 -16.82
C VAL A 378 -11.07 -13.81 -16.50
N TYR A 379 -10.38 -14.69 -15.79
CA TYR A 379 -8.99 -14.52 -15.39
C TYR A 379 -8.07 -15.52 -16.10
N LYS A 380 -6.86 -15.11 -16.44
CA LYS A 380 -5.80 -16.00 -16.92
C LYS A 380 -5.20 -16.74 -15.72
N ALA A 381 -5.33 -18.06 -15.67
CA ALA A 381 -4.68 -18.82 -14.62
C ALA A 381 -3.14 -18.69 -14.78
N PRO A 382 -2.38 -18.48 -13.68
CA PRO A 382 -0.92 -18.46 -13.75
C PRO A 382 -0.39 -19.74 -14.40
N GLU A 383 0.53 -19.58 -15.36
CA GLU A 383 1.02 -20.70 -16.17
C GLU A 383 1.77 -21.71 -15.29
N THR A 384 1.26 -22.93 -15.25
CA THR A 384 2.01 -24.10 -14.77
C THR A 384 2.80 -24.66 -15.96
N PRO A 385 4.13 -24.80 -15.89
CA PRO A 385 4.90 -25.29 -17.02
C PRO A 385 4.41 -26.67 -17.48
N ALA A 386 4.31 -26.84 -18.80
CA ALA A 386 3.64 -27.97 -19.46
C ALA A 386 4.16 -29.37 -19.08
N ALA A 387 5.34 -29.48 -18.44
CA ALA A 387 5.90 -30.75 -17.96
C ALA A 387 5.08 -31.39 -16.81
N ALA A 388 4.40 -30.59 -15.99
CA ALA A 388 3.61 -31.05 -14.84
C ALA A 388 2.26 -31.69 -15.23
N VAL A 389 1.81 -31.48 -16.48
CA VAL A 389 0.45 -31.82 -16.96
C VAL A 389 0.31 -33.31 -17.32
N ALA A 390 1.42 -34.03 -17.53
CA ALA A 390 1.39 -35.37 -18.09
C ALA A 390 1.03 -36.50 -17.09
N THR A 391 1.10 -36.27 -15.78
CA THR A 391 1.00 -37.37 -14.79
C THR A 391 0.07 -37.13 -13.61
N THR A 392 -0.60 -35.98 -13.49
CA THR A 392 -1.47 -35.71 -12.34
C THR A 392 -2.66 -34.85 -12.72
N THR A 393 -3.85 -35.26 -12.27
CA THR A 393 -5.13 -34.54 -12.35
C THR A 393 -5.16 -33.23 -11.52
N CYS A 394 -4.02 -32.61 -11.23
CA CYS A 394 -3.88 -31.51 -10.27
C CYS A 394 -3.08 -30.33 -10.85
N GLY A 395 -3.67 -29.65 -11.83
CA GLY A 395 -3.37 -28.25 -12.22
C GLY A 395 -4.44 -27.27 -11.70
N ARG A 396 -5.24 -27.68 -10.70
CA ARG A 396 -6.42 -26.97 -10.19
C ARG A 396 -6.03 -26.01 -9.07
N ALA A 397 -6.60 -24.80 -9.09
CA ALA A 397 -6.40 -23.84 -8.02
C ALA A 397 -7.06 -24.33 -6.71
N THR A 398 -6.37 -24.18 -5.58
CA THR A 398 -6.90 -24.52 -4.26
C THR A 398 -7.23 -23.26 -3.48
N THR A 399 -8.36 -23.24 -2.77
CA THR A 399 -8.72 -22.14 -1.89
C THR A 399 -8.07 -22.29 -0.52
N LEU A 400 -7.77 -21.18 0.16
CA LEU A 400 -7.34 -21.20 1.55
C LEU A 400 -8.32 -21.98 2.44
N HIS A 401 -9.62 -21.86 2.18
CA HIS A 401 -10.66 -22.62 2.89
C HIS A 401 -10.50 -24.12 2.73
N ALA A 402 -10.21 -24.61 1.51
CA ALA A 402 -9.99 -26.03 1.26
C ALA A 402 -8.72 -26.53 1.97
N LEU A 403 -7.65 -25.73 1.95
CA LEU A 403 -6.39 -26.06 2.64
C LEU A 403 -6.56 -26.13 4.16
N ILE A 404 -7.26 -25.17 4.75
CA ILE A 404 -7.52 -25.10 6.20
C ILE A 404 -8.51 -26.17 6.66
N SER A 405 -9.44 -26.59 5.80
CA SER A 405 -10.47 -27.58 6.14
C SER A 405 -10.02 -29.02 5.90
N SER A 406 -8.89 -29.23 5.23
CA SER A 406 -8.34 -30.56 4.97
C SER A 406 -7.82 -31.20 6.25
N ASN A 407 -8.21 -32.45 6.50
CA ASN A 407 -7.65 -33.26 7.58
C ASN A 407 -6.36 -33.99 7.15
N ASP A 408 -6.08 -34.03 5.85
CA ASP A 408 -4.94 -34.74 5.27
C ASP A 408 -3.69 -33.85 5.24
N LEU A 409 -3.89 -32.53 5.21
CA LEU A 409 -2.81 -31.55 5.16
C LEU A 409 -2.37 -31.13 6.56
N LYS A 410 -1.07 -30.95 6.73
CA LYS A 410 -0.48 -30.40 7.96
C LYS A 410 -0.58 -28.88 7.98
N THR A 411 -0.67 -28.33 9.18
CA THR A 411 -0.58 -26.88 9.40
C THR A 411 0.80 -26.36 8.98
N PRO A 412 0.88 -25.35 8.09
CA PRO A 412 2.12 -24.67 7.75
C PRO A 412 2.77 -24.00 8.94
N ASP A 413 4.07 -23.74 8.81
CA ASP A 413 4.83 -23.09 9.87
C ASP A 413 4.23 -21.72 10.20
N LEU A 414 4.34 -21.32 11.48
CA LEU A 414 3.82 -20.03 11.93
C LEU A 414 4.37 -18.88 11.07
N ASN A 415 5.62 -18.99 10.66
CA ASN A 415 6.28 -17.98 9.85
C ASN A 415 5.63 -17.83 8.47
N GLU A 416 5.32 -18.93 7.77
CA GLU A 416 4.62 -18.89 6.49
C GLU A 416 3.21 -18.31 6.63
N ARG A 417 2.51 -18.66 7.72
CA ARG A 417 1.18 -18.12 8.03
C ARG A 417 1.21 -16.61 8.30
N ILE A 418 2.25 -16.10 8.95
CA ILE A 418 2.43 -14.66 9.17
C ILE A 418 2.77 -13.95 7.84
N ARG A 419 3.61 -14.54 6.98
CA ARG A 419 3.89 -13.96 5.64
C ARG A 419 2.62 -13.90 4.78
N LEU A 420 1.78 -14.94 4.83
CA LEU A 420 0.47 -14.92 4.17
C LEU A 420 -0.41 -13.78 4.71
N ALA A 421 -0.49 -13.62 6.04
CA ALA A 421 -1.23 -12.53 6.66
C ALA A 421 -0.72 -11.13 6.26
N GLN A 422 0.60 -10.92 6.26
CA GLN A 422 1.23 -9.68 5.79
C GLN A 422 0.83 -9.39 4.34
N THR A 423 0.93 -10.40 3.48
CA THR A 423 0.61 -10.29 2.05
C THR A 423 -0.84 -9.88 1.82
N LEU A 424 -1.79 -10.52 2.52
CA LEU A 424 -3.21 -10.20 2.40
C LEU A 424 -3.57 -8.81 2.95
N ALA A 425 -2.93 -8.40 4.05
CA ALA A 425 -3.13 -7.07 4.61
C ALA A 425 -2.61 -5.97 3.67
N VAL A 426 -1.44 -6.18 3.06
CA VAL A 426 -0.87 -5.29 2.03
C VAL A 426 -1.75 -5.24 0.78
N ALA A 427 -2.29 -6.38 0.34
CA ALA A 427 -3.24 -6.44 -0.78
C ALA A 427 -4.50 -5.62 -0.53
N LEU A 428 -5.10 -5.78 0.65
CA LEU A 428 -6.30 -5.01 0.99
C LEU A 428 -6.00 -3.51 1.11
N TRP A 429 -4.89 -3.14 1.75
CA TRP A 429 -4.51 -1.74 1.90
C TRP A 429 -4.28 -1.08 0.53
N SER A 430 -3.58 -1.77 -0.37
CA SER A 430 -3.37 -1.33 -1.75
C SER A 430 -4.68 -1.11 -2.49
N LEU A 431 -5.63 -2.03 -2.36
CA LEU A 431 -6.97 -1.91 -2.96
C LEU A 431 -7.73 -0.70 -2.40
N HIS A 432 -7.67 -0.48 -1.08
CA HIS A 432 -8.30 0.67 -0.42
C HIS A 432 -7.67 2.01 -0.79
N SER A 433 -6.36 2.06 -1.08
CA SER A 433 -5.68 3.27 -1.58
C SER A 433 -6.18 3.70 -2.97
N LEU A 434 -6.71 2.76 -3.76
CA LEU A 434 -7.35 2.98 -5.05
C LEU A 434 -8.86 3.33 -4.94
N ASP A 435 -9.38 3.53 -3.72
CA ASP A 435 -10.81 3.77 -3.42
C ASP A 435 -11.74 2.66 -3.93
N TRP A 436 -11.29 1.42 -3.77
CA TRP A 436 -12.00 0.22 -4.20
C TRP A 436 -12.32 -0.70 -3.01
N LEU A 437 -13.53 -1.26 -2.99
CA LEU A 437 -14.03 -2.15 -1.94
C LEU A 437 -14.07 -3.60 -2.41
N HIS A 438 -13.55 -4.54 -1.62
CA HIS A 438 -13.54 -5.97 -1.99
C HIS A 438 -14.92 -6.63 -1.83
N LYS A 439 -15.56 -6.46 -0.66
CA LYS A 439 -16.93 -6.90 -0.31
C LYS A 439 -17.19 -8.40 -0.13
N SER A 440 -16.24 -9.22 -0.53
CA SER A 440 -16.33 -10.68 -0.47
C SER A 440 -15.06 -11.32 0.13
N LEU A 441 -14.26 -10.56 0.88
CA LEU A 441 -12.99 -11.07 1.39
C LEU A 441 -13.23 -12.22 2.38
N CYS A 442 -12.78 -13.42 2.03
CA CYS A 442 -12.95 -14.65 2.83
C CYS A 442 -11.93 -15.71 2.38
N SER A 443 -11.80 -16.80 3.14
CA SER A 443 -10.87 -17.89 2.81
C SER A 443 -11.19 -18.64 1.52
N ASN A 444 -12.43 -18.58 1.01
CA ASN A 444 -12.79 -19.15 -0.30
C ASN A 444 -12.28 -18.28 -1.47
N ASN A 445 -11.98 -17.02 -1.19
CA ASN A 445 -11.60 -16.01 -2.17
C ASN A 445 -10.09 -15.72 -2.16
N ILE A 446 -9.31 -16.61 -1.54
CA ILE A 446 -7.86 -16.63 -1.57
C ILE A 446 -7.44 -17.93 -2.24
N LEU A 447 -6.79 -17.83 -3.39
CA LEU A 447 -6.37 -18.95 -4.21
C LEU A 447 -4.86 -19.16 -4.17
N PHE A 448 -4.48 -20.42 -4.30
CA PHE A 448 -3.10 -20.86 -4.51
C PHE A 448 -3.06 -21.73 -5.75
N PHE A 449 -2.08 -21.47 -6.61
CA PHE A 449 -1.82 -22.27 -7.81
C PHE A 449 -0.63 -23.19 -7.56
N PRO A 450 -0.61 -24.39 -8.16
CA PRO A 450 0.53 -25.30 -8.03
C PRO A 450 1.84 -24.63 -8.47
N SER A 451 2.83 -24.67 -7.59
CA SER A 451 4.17 -24.13 -7.88
C SER A 451 5.01 -25.19 -8.60
N PRO A 452 5.79 -24.82 -9.64
CA PRO A 452 6.71 -25.75 -10.31
C PRO A 452 7.80 -26.30 -9.39
N LYS A 453 8.02 -25.69 -8.21
CA LYS A 453 8.96 -26.19 -7.18
C LYS A 453 8.45 -27.46 -6.46
N ALA A 454 7.19 -27.84 -6.65
CA ALA A 454 6.59 -29.01 -6.02
C ALA A 454 7.04 -30.35 -6.64
N GLU A 455 7.77 -30.33 -7.77
CA GLU A 455 8.25 -31.56 -8.42
C GLU A 455 9.44 -32.21 -7.70
N ASP A 456 10.23 -31.44 -6.94
CA ASP A 456 11.46 -31.92 -6.27
C ASP A 456 11.24 -32.38 -4.82
N THR A 457 10.00 -32.53 -4.35
CA THR A 457 9.70 -32.63 -2.92
C THR A 457 9.45 -34.07 -2.42
N THR A 458 10.06 -34.41 -1.28
CA THR A 458 9.88 -35.67 -0.55
C THR A 458 8.41 -35.92 -0.13
N VAL A 459 8.05 -37.17 0.19
CA VAL A 459 6.68 -37.53 0.64
C VAL A 459 6.20 -36.70 1.84
N ALA A 460 7.11 -36.26 2.72
CA ALA A 460 6.77 -35.45 3.90
C ALA A 460 6.38 -33.99 3.56
N THR A 461 6.96 -33.43 2.50
CA THR A 461 6.68 -32.07 2.01
C THR A 461 5.42 -31.98 1.17
N VAL A 462 4.91 -33.10 0.62
CA VAL A 462 3.62 -33.15 -0.10
C VAL A 462 2.43 -32.86 0.82
N LEU A 463 2.56 -33.10 2.13
CA LEU A 463 1.47 -32.89 3.10
C LEU A 463 1.38 -31.47 3.66
N ILE A 464 2.39 -30.61 3.45
CA ILE A 464 2.36 -29.20 3.88
C ILE A 464 2.00 -28.36 2.66
N PRO A 465 0.89 -27.61 2.68
CA PRO A 465 0.49 -26.83 1.52
C PRO A 465 1.40 -25.61 1.32
N ASP A 466 1.79 -25.36 0.06
CA ASP A 466 2.49 -24.13 -0.32
C ASP A 466 1.51 -22.95 -0.28
N ILE A 467 1.75 -22.02 0.64
CA ILE A 467 0.95 -20.79 0.84
C ILE A 467 1.73 -19.51 0.52
N SER A 468 2.86 -19.64 -0.18
CA SER A 468 3.78 -18.53 -0.44
C SER A 468 3.26 -17.49 -1.43
N SER A 469 2.36 -17.89 -2.33
CA SER A 469 1.88 -17.07 -3.45
C SER A 469 0.35 -17.03 -3.48
N PRO A 470 -0.29 -16.24 -2.58
CA PRO A 470 -1.74 -16.09 -2.58
C PRO A 470 -2.21 -15.17 -3.71
N TYR A 471 -3.37 -15.50 -4.26
CA TYR A 471 -4.11 -14.67 -5.20
C TYR A 471 -5.48 -14.31 -4.64
N LEU A 472 -5.78 -13.02 -4.59
CA LEU A 472 -7.07 -12.49 -4.21
C LEU A 472 -8.02 -12.55 -5.41
N VAL A 473 -9.21 -13.12 -5.19
CA VAL A 473 -10.32 -13.21 -6.15
C VAL A 473 -11.63 -12.88 -5.43
N GLY A 474 -12.78 -13.08 -6.09
CA GLY A 474 -14.09 -12.72 -5.51
C GLY A 474 -14.48 -11.29 -5.84
N PHE A 475 -14.01 -10.75 -6.95
CA PHE A 475 -14.37 -9.39 -7.34
C PHE A 475 -15.80 -9.28 -7.88
N ASP A 476 -16.59 -10.37 -7.83
CA ASP A 476 -17.99 -10.46 -8.24
C ASP A 476 -18.90 -9.44 -7.53
N ALA A 477 -18.63 -9.12 -6.27
CA ALA A 477 -19.41 -8.13 -5.50
C ALA A 477 -18.72 -6.76 -5.42
N SER A 478 -17.51 -6.65 -5.98
CA SER A 478 -16.55 -5.59 -5.76
C SER A 478 -16.88 -4.33 -6.57
N ARG A 479 -16.57 -3.15 -6.02
CA ARG A 479 -17.11 -1.88 -6.55
C ARG A 479 -16.33 -0.65 -6.04
N PRO A 480 -16.64 0.56 -6.53
CA PRO A 480 -16.05 1.79 -5.99
C PRO A 480 -16.64 2.06 -4.61
N ASP A 481 -15.87 2.72 -3.76
CA ASP A 481 -16.32 3.11 -2.41
C ASP A 481 -17.62 3.95 -2.46
N MET A 482 -17.67 4.93 -3.38
CA MET A 482 -18.75 5.92 -3.44
C MET A 482 -20.01 5.50 -4.22
N ASP A 483 -19.98 4.42 -5.01
CA ASP A 483 -21.14 4.02 -5.81
C ASP A 483 -22.03 3.05 -5.02
N THR A 484 -22.95 3.64 -4.24
CA THR A 484 -23.89 2.89 -3.40
C THR A 484 -24.88 2.08 -4.22
N ASP A 485 -25.24 2.55 -5.42
CA ASP A 485 -26.29 1.99 -6.28
C ASP A 485 -25.88 0.66 -6.92
N MET A 486 -24.56 0.42 -7.04
CA MET A 486 -24.02 -0.89 -7.43
C MET A 486 -24.06 -1.98 -6.32
N SER A 487 -24.73 -1.75 -5.18
CA SER A 487 -24.86 -2.75 -4.09
C SER A 487 -26.07 -3.66 -4.20
N VAL A 488 -25.94 -4.69 -5.01
CA VAL A 488 -26.85 -5.84 -4.95
C VAL A 488 -26.57 -6.63 -3.66
N ALA A 489 -27.62 -6.91 -2.87
CA ALA A 489 -27.52 -7.80 -1.72
C ALA A 489 -27.44 -9.25 -2.20
N SER A 490 -26.63 -10.10 -1.57
CA SER A 490 -26.69 -11.53 -1.83
C SER A 490 -28.10 -12.03 -1.47
N LYS A 491 -28.81 -12.60 -2.43
CA LYS A 491 -30.17 -13.15 -2.21
C LYS A 491 -30.14 -14.41 -1.32
N ASN A 492 -28.97 -15.03 -1.12
CA ASN A 492 -28.80 -16.23 -0.28
C ASN A 492 -27.72 -16.04 0.80
N PRO A 493 -28.01 -16.39 2.07
CA PRO A 493 -26.99 -16.52 3.10
C PRO A 493 -26.09 -17.72 2.77
N SER A 494 -24.89 -17.46 2.31
CA SER A 494 -23.88 -18.47 2.03
C SER A 494 -22.84 -18.52 3.15
N ILE A 495 -22.02 -19.57 3.18
CA ILE A 495 -20.84 -19.64 4.06
C ILE A 495 -19.92 -18.40 3.94
N LEU A 496 -19.96 -17.72 2.78
CA LEU A 496 -19.22 -16.49 2.52
C LEU A 496 -19.73 -15.29 3.32
N ASP A 497 -20.98 -15.31 3.80
CA ASP A 497 -21.55 -14.23 4.58
C ASP A 497 -21.06 -14.23 6.03
N LEU A 498 -20.46 -15.34 6.50
CA LEU A 498 -19.86 -15.41 7.84
C LEU A 498 -18.71 -14.42 8.00
N HIS A 499 -17.98 -14.14 6.91
CA HIS A 499 -16.89 -13.16 6.90
C HIS A 499 -17.35 -11.72 6.74
N ARG A 500 -18.63 -11.47 6.45
CA ARG A 500 -19.14 -10.11 6.25
C ARG A 500 -19.47 -9.44 7.57
N HIS A 501 -19.23 -8.13 7.62
CA HIS A 501 -19.59 -7.33 8.78
C HIS A 501 -21.11 -7.40 9.04
N PRO A 502 -21.58 -7.63 10.28
CA PRO A 502 -23.00 -7.83 10.58
C PRO A 502 -23.92 -6.73 10.05
N LYS A 503 -23.50 -5.46 10.15
CA LYS A 503 -24.30 -4.31 9.66
C LYS A 503 -24.43 -4.22 8.13
N SER A 504 -23.61 -4.95 7.39
CA SER A 504 -23.73 -5.06 5.92
C SER A 504 -24.82 -6.06 5.48
N LEU A 505 -25.26 -6.93 6.40
CA LEU A 505 -26.22 -8.01 6.14
C LEU A 505 -27.66 -7.67 6.57
N SER A 506 -27.84 -6.76 7.53
CA SER A 506 -29.14 -6.48 8.15
C SER A 506 -30.12 -5.74 7.22
N GLY A 507 -30.98 -6.47 6.50
CA GLY A 507 -31.85 -5.97 5.42
C GLY A 507 -32.52 -4.60 5.61
N LEU A 508 -33.26 -4.37 6.70
CA LEU A 508 -33.99 -3.10 6.94
C LEU A 508 -33.12 -1.96 7.51
N SER A 509 -31.92 -2.27 8.00
CA SER A 509 -30.97 -1.29 8.57
C SER A 509 -29.62 -1.36 7.86
N ARG A 510 -29.62 -1.85 6.62
CA ARG A 510 -28.42 -2.13 5.83
C ARG A 510 -27.73 -0.81 5.55
N ARG A 511 -26.54 -0.63 6.13
CA ARG A 511 -25.71 0.52 5.80
C ARG A 511 -25.00 0.28 4.47
N PRO A 512 -24.68 1.36 3.73
CA PRO A 512 -23.76 1.26 2.60
C PRO A 512 -22.47 0.56 3.03
N TYR A 513 -22.00 -0.38 2.21
CA TYR A 513 -20.72 -1.04 2.47
C TYR A 513 -19.59 -0.03 2.38
N CYS A 514 -18.67 -0.05 3.36
CA CYS A 514 -17.53 0.86 3.48
C CYS A 514 -16.22 0.08 3.73
N LYS A 515 -15.08 0.78 3.72
CA LYS A 515 -13.74 0.18 3.91
C LYS A 515 -13.59 -0.59 5.22
N SER A 516 -14.17 -0.12 6.34
CA SER A 516 -14.05 -0.81 7.64
C SER A 516 -14.69 -2.21 7.63
N TYR A 517 -15.68 -2.46 6.76
CA TYR A 517 -16.27 -3.79 6.63
C TYR A 517 -15.33 -4.79 5.94
N ASP A 518 -14.51 -4.33 4.99
CA ASP A 518 -13.44 -5.17 4.43
C ASP A 518 -12.35 -5.44 5.49
N VAL A 519 -12.01 -4.45 6.33
CA VAL A 519 -11.05 -4.63 7.44
C VAL A 519 -11.57 -5.67 8.44
N TYR A 520 -12.86 -5.65 8.76
CA TYR A 520 -13.49 -6.68 9.57
C TYR A 520 -13.36 -8.07 8.93
N SER A 521 -13.66 -8.18 7.63
CA SER A 521 -13.50 -9.42 6.87
C SER A 521 -12.06 -9.93 6.87
N LEU A 522 -11.08 -9.02 6.75
CA LEU A 522 -9.66 -9.35 6.90
C LEU A 522 -9.36 -9.91 8.30
N GLY A 523 -9.89 -9.30 9.36
CA GLY A 523 -9.73 -9.78 10.73
C GLY A 523 -10.20 -11.24 10.90
N LEU A 524 -11.32 -11.62 10.28
CA LEU A 524 -11.80 -13.00 10.30
C LEU A 524 -10.91 -13.95 9.49
N VAL A 525 -10.40 -13.54 8.33
CA VAL A 525 -9.43 -14.32 7.55
C VAL A 525 -8.12 -14.53 8.32
N LEU A 526 -7.60 -13.48 8.96
CA LEU A 526 -6.40 -13.55 9.80
C LEU A 526 -6.62 -14.48 11.00
N LEU A 527 -7.83 -14.48 11.58
CA LEU A 527 -8.20 -15.43 12.63
C LEU A 527 -8.17 -16.89 12.11
N GLU A 528 -8.70 -17.17 10.92
CA GLU A 528 -8.62 -18.50 10.29
C GLU A 528 -7.17 -18.94 10.06
N ILE A 529 -6.32 -18.04 9.55
CA ILE A 529 -4.90 -18.31 9.30
C ILE A 529 -4.17 -18.58 10.61
N GLY A 530 -4.38 -17.76 11.63
CA GLY A 530 -3.70 -17.89 12.92
C GLY A 530 -4.13 -19.14 13.72
N LEU A 531 -5.40 -19.55 13.62
CA LEU A 531 -5.89 -20.81 14.19
C LEU A 531 -5.59 -22.03 13.31
N TRP A 532 -5.37 -21.81 12.01
CA TRP A 532 -5.39 -22.82 10.96
C TRP A 532 -6.64 -23.71 11.02
N LYS A 533 -7.80 -23.07 11.14
CA LYS A 533 -9.10 -23.75 11.25
C LYS A 533 -10.23 -22.91 10.70
N SER A 534 -11.16 -23.53 9.95
CA SER A 534 -12.28 -22.80 9.35
C SER A 534 -13.24 -22.29 10.43
N LEU A 535 -13.68 -21.04 10.29
CA LEU A 535 -14.65 -20.41 11.19
C LEU A 535 -16.00 -21.13 11.20
N GLN A 536 -16.33 -21.82 10.11
CA GLN A 536 -17.54 -22.63 10.01
C GLN A 536 -17.61 -23.71 11.10
N THR A 537 -16.45 -24.22 11.56
CA THR A 537 -16.40 -25.23 12.63
C THR A 537 -16.85 -24.71 14.00
N TYR A 538 -16.85 -23.39 14.18
CA TYR A 538 -17.27 -22.71 15.40
C TYR A 538 -18.66 -22.07 15.28
N TYR A 539 -19.17 -21.94 14.05
CA TYR A 539 -20.46 -21.33 13.79
C TYR A 539 -21.60 -22.31 14.06
N LYS A 540 -22.72 -21.79 14.59
CA LYS A 540 -23.96 -22.54 14.76
C LYS A 540 -25.09 -21.77 14.06
N PRO A 541 -25.99 -22.44 13.31
CA PRO A 541 -27.00 -21.76 12.47
C PRO A 541 -27.95 -20.82 13.21
N HIS A 542 -28.12 -20.97 14.53
CA HIS A 542 -28.98 -20.09 15.34
C HIS A 542 -28.31 -18.78 15.76
N TYR A 543 -27.03 -18.58 15.47
CA TYR A 543 -26.36 -17.31 15.75
C TYR A 543 -26.64 -16.29 14.64
N SER A 544 -27.11 -15.11 15.03
CA SER A 544 -26.96 -13.92 14.19
C SER A 544 -25.47 -13.57 14.06
N ALA A 545 -25.10 -12.86 12.99
CA ALA A 545 -23.71 -12.43 12.77
C ALA A 545 -23.17 -11.60 13.94
N GLU A 546 -23.98 -10.66 14.47
CA GLU A 546 -23.62 -9.85 15.64
C GLU A 546 -23.38 -10.71 16.88
N ARG A 547 -24.31 -11.64 17.17
CA ARG A 547 -24.19 -12.52 18.35
C ARG A 547 -22.98 -13.44 18.23
N TRP A 548 -22.68 -13.92 17.04
CA TRP A 548 -21.52 -14.76 16.80
C TRP A 548 -20.22 -13.98 17.06
N ARG A 549 -20.11 -12.75 16.53
CA ARG A 549 -18.98 -11.85 16.82
C ARG A 549 -18.81 -11.63 18.32
N ASP A 550 -19.88 -11.19 18.99
CA ASP A 550 -19.83 -10.68 20.37
C ASP A 550 -19.77 -11.78 21.44
N ARG A 551 -20.15 -13.02 21.12
CA ARG A 551 -20.19 -14.13 22.08
C ARG A 551 -19.18 -15.23 21.80
N VAL A 552 -18.70 -15.35 20.56
CA VAL A 552 -17.80 -16.44 20.15
C VAL A 552 -16.47 -15.88 19.66
N VAL A 553 -16.48 -15.01 18.65
CA VAL A 553 -15.25 -14.56 18.00
C VAL A 553 -14.39 -13.74 18.96
N LEU A 554 -14.90 -12.62 19.46
CA LEU A 554 -14.13 -11.70 20.31
C LEU A 554 -13.81 -12.28 21.70
N PRO A 555 -14.73 -12.95 22.43
CA PRO A 555 -14.43 -13.38 23.79
C PRO A 555 -13.71 -14.73 23.89
N VAL A 556 -13.76 -15.57 22.83
CA VAL A 556 -13.24 -16.95 22.88
C VAL A 556 -12.13 -17.17 21.86
N LEU A 557 -12.39 -16.92 20.58
CA LEU A 557 -11.45 -17.26 19.51
C LEU A 557 -10.23 -16.33 19.49
N VAL A 558 -10.44 -15.01 19.62
CA VAL A 558 -9.36 -14.02 19.61
C VAL A 558 -8.40 -14.20 20.80
N PRO A 559 -8.84 -14.36 22.07
CA PRO A 559 -7.93 -14.65 23.17
C PRO A 559 -7.14 -15.96 22.98
N GLY A 560 -7.80 -17.00 22.43
CA GLY A 560 -7.17 -18.28 22.12
C GLY A 560 -6.05 -18.22 21.06
N LEU A 561 -6.01 -17.14 20.28
CA LEU A 561 -4.99 -16.91 19.25
C LEU A 561 -3.61 -16.60 19.84
N GLY A 562 -3.55 -15.95 21.01
CA GLY A 562 -2.31 -15.44 21.61
C GLY A 562 -1.25 -16.52 21.82
N ASN A 563 -1.66 -17.72 22.25
CA ASN A 563 -0.76 -18.85 22.49
C ASN A 563 -0.25 -19.51 21.18
N ARG A 564 -0.87 -19.21 20.03
CA ARG A 564 -0.55 -19.82 18.74
C ARG A 564 0.28 -18.92 17.82
N THR A 565 0.06 -17.61 17.90
CA THR A 565 0.67 -16.62 16.98
C THR A 565 1.40 -15.49 17.69
N GLY A 566 1.34 -15.44 19.02
CA GLY A 566 1.89 -14.35 19.82
C GLY A 566 0.96 -13.13 19.96
N ARG A 567 1.36 -12.22 20.86
CA ARG A 567 0.58 -11.05 21.28
C ARG A 567 0.29 -10.08 20.13
N VAL A 568 1.29 -9.75 19.32
CA VAL A 568 1.18 -8.74 18.25
C VAL A 568 0.14 -9.16 17.20
N TYR A 569 0.23 -10.40 16.71
CA TYR A 569 -0.73 -10.94 15.74
C TYR A 569 -2.16 -10.96 16.30
N ARG A 570 -2.32 -11.38 17.57
CA ARG A 570 -3.62 -11.36 18.26
C ARG A 570 -4.22 -9.97 18.30
N GLU A 571 -3.42 -8.96 18.67
CA GLU A 571 -3.87 -7.57 18.76
C GLU A 571 -4.24 -6.98 17.40
N VAL A 572 -3.55 -7.39 16.33
CA VAL A 572 -3.93 -7.02 14.96
C VAL A 572 -5.32 -7.57 14.62
N VAL A 573 -5.56 -8.85 14.88
CA VAL A 573 -6.87 -9.48 14.64
C VAL A 573 -7.97 -8.80 15.46
N GLU A 574 -7.73 -8.57 16.75
CA GLU A 574 -8.66 -7.89 17.65
C GLU A 574 -9.01 -6.48 17.16
N ARG A 575 -8.00 -5.72 16.70
CA ARG A 575 -8.16 -4.37 16.17
C ARG A 575 -8.98 -4.36 14.88
N CYS A 576 -8.74 -5.29 13.95
CA CYS A 576 -9.53 -5.41 12.72
C CYS A 576 -11.00 -5.72 13.01
N LEU A 577 -11.26 -6.59 13.98
CA LEU A 577 -12.63 -7.03 14.32
C LEU A 577 -13.40 -6.03 15.18
N SER A 578 -12.69 -5.09 15.82
CA SER A 578 -13.26 -4.03 16.67
C SER A 578 -13.25 -2.66 15.98
N ALA A 579 -12.95 -2.60 14.68
CA ALA A 579 -13.00 -1.37 13.91
C ALA A 579 -14.40 -0.75 13.98
N GLU A 580 -14.46 0.56 14.20
CA GLU A 580 -15.73 1.28 14.24
C GLU A 580 -16.38 1.33 12.85
N ASP A 581 -17.70 1.34 12.84
CA ASP A 581 -18.49 1.14 11.61
C ASP A 581 -18.72 2.42 10.80
N ASP A 582 -18.43 3.56 11.40
CA ASP A 582 -18.68 4.91 10.89
C ASP A 582 -17.40 5.73 10.67
N ILE A 583 -16.24 5.06 10.71
CA ILE A 583 -14.97 5.69 10.37
C ILE A 583 -14.94 6.10 8.89
N SER A 584 -14.33 7.25 8.64
CA SER A 584 -14.05 7.75 7.30
C SER A 584 -13.10 6.83 6.53
N GLY A 585 -13.09 6.95 5.20
CA GLY A 585 -12.14 6.21 4.37
C GLY A 585 -10.67 6.53 4.66
N GLU A 586 -10.39 7.70 5.26
CA GLU A 586 -9.07 8.12 5.72
C GLU A 586 -8.68 7.42 7.02
N GLU A 587 -9.57 7.39 8.00
CA GLU A 587 -9.36 6.63 9.26
C GLU A 587 -9.22 5.13 9.00
N ALA A 588 -10.00 4.58 8.07
CA ALA A 588 -9.83 3.19 7.62
C ALA A 588 -8.45 2.95 6.97
N GLY A 589 -7.93 3.95 6.23
CA GLY A 589 -6.58 3.91 5.67
C GLY A 589 -5.49 3.91 6.75
N GLN A 590 -5.61 4.76 7.77
CA GLN A 590 -4.70 4.81 8.91
C GLN A 590 -4.75 3.51 9.74
N LEU A 591 -5.95 2.94 9.90
CA LEU A 591 -6.13 1.65 10.54
C LEU A 591 -5.39 0.54 9.77
N MET A 592 -5.51 0.50 8.45
CA MET A 592 -4.80 -0.47 7.61
C MET A 592 -3.29 -0.27 7.61
N GLU A 593 -2.80 0.96 7.60
CA GLU A 593 -1.38 1.28 7.78
C GLU A 593 -0.86 0.70 9.11
N SER A 594 -1.59 0.92 10.21
CA SER A 594 -1.25 0.36 11.53
C SER A 594 -1.27 -1.17 11.55
N VAL A 595 -2.24 -1.80 10.87
CA VAL A 595 -2.35 -3.26 10.75
C VAL A 595 -1.15 -3.85 10.00
N VAL A 596 -0.80 -3.28 8.84
CA VAL A 596 0.33 -3.72 8.02
C VAL A 596 1.64 -3.55 8.78
N ALA A 597 1.89 -2.36 9.34
CA ALA A 597 3.10 -2.08 10.11
C ALA A 597 3.25 -3.03 11.32
N ALA A 598 2.17 -3.33 12.03
CA ALA A 598 2.19 -4.27 13.15
C ALA A 598 2.51 -5.70 12.70
N LEU A 599 1.94 -6.17 11.59
CA LEU A 599 2.26 -7.50 11.04
C LEU A 599 3.71 -7.59 10.55
N GLU A 600 4.23 -6.55 9.90
CA GLU A 600 5.62 -6.48 9.41
C GLU A 600 6.65 -6.32 10.54
N SER A 601 6.23 -5.83 11.72
CA SER A 601 7.08 -5.78 12.92
C SER A 601 7.36 -7.16 13.52
N ILE A 602 6.53 -8.16 13.18
CA ILE A 602 6.77 -9.54 13.60
C ILE A 602 7.95 -10.05 12.77
N HIS A 603 9.04 -10.45 13.43
CA HIS A 603 10.22 -10.97 12.76
C HIS A 603 9.99 -12.44 12.40
N VAL A 604 10.02 -12.74 11.10
CA VAL A 604 9.59 -14.02 10.52
C VAL A 604 10.65 -14.66 9.65
#